data_AF-A0A1Z9FBC8-F1
#
_entry.id   AF-A0A1Z9FBC8-F1
#
_cell.length_a   1.000
_cell.length_b   1.000
_cell.length_c   1.000
_cell.angle_alpha   90.00
_cell.angle_beta   90.00
_cell.angle_gamma   90.00
#
_symmetry.space_group_name_H-M   'P 1'
#
loop_
_entity.id
_entity.type
_entity.pdbx_description
1 polymer ?
#
loop_
_entity_poly.entity_id
_entity_poly.type
_entity_poly.pdbx_seq_one_letter_code
_entity_poly.pdbx_strand_id
1 'polypeptide(L)'
;MKWAIVFYALFSVNGESVEHISWGLTFPHHEKCIEFYASNEQRLISGIDDFKQFQLPKEAVLLEVGCAHAMADFDGPSEENVLTLKMPLYTGEQI
;
A
#
# COMPACT_ATOMS: atom_id res chain seq x y z
N MET A 1 -18.41 7.23 9.68
CA MET A 1 -17.75 6.89 8.39
C MET A 1 -16.63 7.87 8.09
N LYS A 2 -15.38 7.40 8.14
CA LYS A 2 -14.19 8.17 7.73
C LYS A 2 -13.67 7.60 6.42
N TRP A 3 -13.16 8.47 5.56
CA TRP A 3 -12.60 8.10 4.25
C TRP A 3 -11.24 8.74 4.06
N ALA A 4 -10.41 8.12 3.23
CA ALA A 4 -9.11 8.64 2.83
C ALA A 4 -8.83 8.29 1.38
N ILE A 5 -8.04 9.11 0.70
CA ILE A 5 -7.42 8.68 -0.57
C ILE A 5 -6.19 7.85 -0.23
N VAL A 6 -6.08 6.67 -0.81
CA VAL A 6 -4.97 5.75 -0.60
C VAL A 6 -4.31 5.39 -1.92
N PHE A 7 -3.05 5.01 -1.85
CA PHE A 7 -2.34 4.40 -2.97
C PHE A 7 -2.48 2.88 -2.92
N TYR A 8 -2.75 2.24 -4.05
CA TYR A 8 -2.89 0.79 -4.15
C TYR A 8 -2.08 0.21 -5.32
N ALA A 9 -1.80 -1.08 -5.22
CA ALA A 9 -1.30 -1.92 -6.30
C ALA A 9 -2.21 -3.14 -6.46
N LEU A 10 -2.54 -3.47 -7.71
CA LEU A 10 -3.35 -4.64 -8.06
C LEU A 10 -2.45 -5.69 -8.71
N PHE A 11 -2.50 -6.91 -8.20
CA PHE A 11 -1.75 -8.03 -8.77
C PHE A 11 -2.71 -9.11 -9.27
N SER A 12 -2.34 -9.79 -10.36
CA SER A 12 -2.89 -11.09 -10.69
C SER A 12 -2.07 -12.16 -9.99
N VAL A 13 -2.66 -12.93 -9.09
CA VAL A 13 -2.03 -14.05 -8.41
C VAL A 13 -2.84 -15.29 -8.76
N ASN A 14 -2.25 -16.25 -9.49
CA ASN A 14 -2.94 -17.46 -9.95
C ASN A 14 -4.25 -17.19 -10.74
N GLY A 15 -4.30 -16.07 -11.47
CA GLY A 15 -5.47 -15.66 -12.26
C GLY A 15 -6.52 -14.88 -11.47
N GLU A 16 -6.38 -14.74 -10.15
CA GLU A 16 -7.25 -13.91 -9.31
C GLU A 16 -6.64 -12.52 -9.10
N SER A 17 -7.49 -11.49 -9.07
CA SER A 17 -7.05 -10.12 -8.80
C SER A 17 -7.00 -9.89 -7.30
N VAL A 18 -5.82 -9.52 -6.79
CA VAL A 18 -5.57 -9.24 -5.37
C VAL A 18 -5.12 -7.79 -5.23
N GLU A 19 -5.92 -6.99 -4.53
CA GLU A 19 -5.64 -5.58 -4.27
C GLU A 19 -4.83 -5.43 -2.98
N HIS A 20 -3.77 -4.64 -3.04
CA HIS A 20 -2.96 -4.27 -1.89
C HIS A 20 -2.98 -2.75 -1.68
N ILE A 21 -3.56 -2.34 -0.55
CA ILE A 21 -3.71 -0.93 -0.17
C ILE A 21 -2.57 -0.52 0.77
N SER A 22 -1.89 0.58 0.44
CA SER A 22 -0.91 1.20 1.34
C SER A 22 -1.61 2.13 2.33
N TRP A 23 -2.13 1.58 3.42
CA TRP A 23 -2.80 2.35 4.47
C TRP A 23 -1.90 3.37 5.19
N GLY A 24 -0.57 3.21 5.09
CA GLY A 24 0.40 4.18 5.59
C GLY A 24 0.55 5.43 4.71
N LEU A 25 0.02 5.40 3.49
CA LEU A 25 0.02 6.52 2.55
C LEU A 25 -1.43 6.97 2.32
N THR A 26 -1.82 8.01 3.07
CA THR A 26 -3.10 8.67 2.89
C THR A 26 -2.91 10.06 2.31
N PHE A 27 -3.82 10.48 1.44
CA PHE A 27 -3.79 11.77 0.78
C PHE A 27 -5.08 12.54 1.03
N PRO A 28 -5.01 13.88 1.13
CA PRO A 28 -6.21 14.70 1.32
C PRO A 28 -7.07 14.76 0.05
N HIS A 29 -6.45 14.63 -1.13
CA HIS A 29 -7.09 14.69 -2.44
C HIS A 29 -6.40 13.76 -3.45
N HIS A 30 -7.12 13.36 -4.49
CA HIS A 30 -6.65 12.45 -5.53
C HIS A 30 -5.44 13.00 -6.29
N GLU A 31 -5.42 14.30 -6.58
CA GLU A 31 -4.34 15.00 -7.28
C GLU A 31 -3.02 14.87 -6.52
N LYS A 32 -3.05 14.89 -5.18
CA LYS A 32 -1.85 14.72 -4.35
C LYS A 32 -1.31 13.30 -4.38
N CYS A 33 -2.17 12.31 -4.52
CA CYS A 33 -1.75 10.93 -4.73
C CYS A 33 -1.09 10.77 -6.11
N ILE A 34 -1.64 11.39 -7.17
CA ILE A 34 -1.02 11.38 -8.50
C ILE A 34 0.32 12.11 -8.50
N GLU A 35 0.40 13.31 -7.92
CA GLU A 35 1.64 14.08 -7.81
C GLU A 35 2.72 13.27 -7.06
N PHE A 36 2.33 12.58 -5.99
CA PHE A 36 3.23 11.71 -5.22
C PHE A 36 3.74 10.56 -6.07
N TYR A 37 2.87 9.88 -6.82
CA TYR A 37 3.26 8.80 -7.72
C TYR A 37 4.23 9.32 -8.80
N ALA A 38 3.88 10.39 -9.52
CA ALA A 38 4.71 10.97 -10.57
C ALA A 38 6.09 11.41 -10.06
N SER A 39 6.17 11.91 -8.83
CA SER A 39 7.42 12.35 -8.22
C SER A 39 8.32 11.20 -7.73
N ASN A 40 7.75 10.00 -7.55
CA ASN A 40 8.43 8.87 -6.92
C ASN A 40 8.33 7.56 -7.72
N GLU A 41 7.88 7.63 -8.98
CA GLU A 41 7.46 6.49 -9.80
C GLU A 41 8.46 5.34 -9.75
N GLN A 42 9.73 5.59 -10.06
CA GLN A 42 10.77 4.57 -10.08
C GLN A 42 10.95 3.87 -8.72
N ARG A 43 10.88 4.63 -7.63
CA ARG A 43 11.04 4.08 -6.26
C ARG A 43 9.82 3.27 -5.85
N LEU A 44 8.63 3.72 -6.24
CA LEU A 44 7.39 3.01 -5.96
C LEU A 44 7.31 1.69 -6.73
N ILE A 45 7.64 1.71 -8.02
CA ILE A 45 7.68 0.49 -8.84
C ILE A 45 8.73 -0.48 -8.29
N SER A 46 9.94 -0.01 -7.94
CA SER A 46 10.94 -0.87 -7.30
C SER A 46 10.45 -1.47 -5.99
N GLY A 47 9.81 -0.69 -5.12
CA GLY A 47 9.28 -1.20 -3.86
C GLY A 47 8.11 -2.18 -4.03
N ILE A 48 7.28 -1.98 -5.06
CA ILE A 48 6.20 -2.89 -5.46
C ILE A 48 6.78 -4.22 -5.97
N ASP A 49 7.84 -4.17 -6.77
CA ASP A 49 8.54 -5.36 -7.25
C ASP A 49 9.22 -6.12 -6.10
N ASP A 50 9.88 -5.41 -5.18
CA ASP A 50 10.44 -6.01 -3.97
C ASP A 50 9.33 -6.69 -3.15
N PHE A 51 8.21 -5.98 -2.89
CA PHE A 51 7.07 -6.56 -2.18
C PHE A 51 6.57 -7.84 -2.86
N LYS A 52 6.38 -7.82 -4.18
CA LYS A 52 5.97 -8.99 -4.95
C LYS A 52 6.92 -10.17 -4.75
N GLN A 53 8.24 -9.94 -4.82
CA GLN A 53 9.24 -10.99 -4.68
C GLN A 53 9.24 -11.64 -3.29
N PHE A 54 8.99 -10.86 -2.24
CA PHE A 54 9.08 -11.35 -0.86
C PHE A 54 7.75 -11.84 -0.28
N GLN A 55 6.61 -11.35 -0.78
CA GLN A 55 5.30 -11.57 -0.16
C GLN A 55 4.31 -12.30 -1.06
N LEU A 56 4.51 -12.31 -2.37
CA LEU A 56 3.58 -12.93 -3.32
C LEU A 56 4.22 -14.16 -3.99
N PRO A 57 3.39 -15.08 -4.52
CA PRO A 57 3.86 -16.17 -5.35
C PRO A 57 4.64 -15.66 -6.58
N LYS A 58 5.56 -16.47 -7.11
CA LYS A 58 6.48 -16.06 -8.18
C LYS A 58 5.75 -15.66 -9.46
N GLU A 59 4.59 -16.26 -9.70
CA GLU A 59 3.70 -16.03 -10.83
C GLU A 59 2.86 -14.76 -10.69
N ALA A 60 2.93 -14.03 -9.58
CA ALA A 60 2.21 -12.79 -9.41
C ALA A 60 2.60 -11.78 -10.48
N VAL A 61 1.64 -11.12 -11.12
CA VAL A 61 1.87 -10.07 -12.12
C VAL A 61 1.25 -8.78 -11.66
N LEU A 62 2.03 -7.70 -11.61
CA LEU A 62 1.48 -6.37 -11.35
C LEU A 62 0.59 -5.97 -12.53
N LEU A 63 -0.68 -5.70 -12.27
CA LEU A 63 -1.65 -5.28 -13.27
C LEU A 63 -1.82 -3.76 -13.29
N GLU A 64 -1.88 -3.16 -12.10
CA GLU A 64 -2.24 -1.75 -11.97
C GLU A 64 -1.63 -1.15 -10.70
N VAL A 65 -1.39 0.15 -10.76
CA VAL A 65 -1.02 0.99 -9.63
C VAL A 65 -1.87 2.25 -9.70
N GLY A 66 -2.47 2.64 -8.58
CA GLY A 66 -3.46 3.70 -8.62
C GLY A 66 -3.77 4.36 -7.28
N CYS A 67 -4.74 5.26 -7.33
CA CYS A 67 -5.24 6.01 -6.18
C CYS A 67 -6.72 5.73 -6.00
N ALA A 68 -7.14 5.28 -4.83
CA ALA A 68 -8.53 4.90 -4.54
C ALA A 68 -9.09 5.70 -3.36
N HIS A 69 -10.42 5.87 -3.34
CA HIS A 69 -11.13 6.31 -2.14
C HIS A 69 -11.39 5.09 -1.26
N ALA A 70 -10.65 4.98 -0.17
CA ALA A 70 -10.88 3.94 0.83
C ALA A 70 -11.81 4.46 1.92
N MET A 71 -12.88 3.72 2.20
CA MET A 71 -13.74 3.92 3.35
C MET A 71 -13.47 2.83 4.37
N ALA A 72 -13.20 3.23 5.62
CA ALA A 72 -13.10 2.30 6.73
C ALA A 72 -14.10 2.73 7.80
N ASP A 73 -14.89 1.77 8.27
CA ASP A 73 -15.77 1.98 9.41
C ASP A 73 -14.98 1.66 10.69
N PHE A 74 -14.49 2.72 11.34
CA PHE A 74 -13.70 2.59 12.57
C PHE A 74 -14.57 2.42 13.82
N ASP A 75 -15.89 2.40 13.69
CA ASP A 75 -16.86 2.43 14.80
C ASP A 75 -17.57 1.07 15.05
N GLY A 76 -17.10 -0.04 14.46
CA GLY A 76 -17.61 -1.40 14.73
C GLY A 76 -17.08 -2.01 16.04
N PRO A 77 -17.81 -2.96 16.68
CA PRO A 77 -17.37 -3.58 17.93
C PRO A 77 -15.99 -4.20 17.78
N SER A 78 -15.10 -3.82 18.70
CA SER A 78 -13.70 -4.20 18.75
C SER A 78 -13.52 -5.68 19.11
N GLU A 79 -13.68 -6.58 18.14
CA GLU A 79 -13.04 -7.88 18.24
C GLU A 79 -11.65 -7.76 17.61
N GLU A 80 -10.65 -7.67 18.49
CA GLU A 80 -9.21 -7.86 18.24
C GLU A 80 -8.67 -7.37 16.89
N ASN A 81 -8.80 -6.08 16.60
CA ASN A 81 -7.92 -5.46 15.61
C ASN A 81 -6.51 -5.28 16.22
N VAL A 82 -5.77 -6.37 16.31
CA VAL A 82 -4.33 -6.36 16.65
C VAL A 82 -3.58 -5.71 15.48
N LEU A 83 -3.50 -4.39 15.50
CA LEU A 83 -2.67 -3.61 14.59
C LEU A 83 -1.22 -3.67 15.09
N THR A 84 -0.51 -4.75 14.73
CA THR A 84 0.92 -4.87 15.05
C THR A 84 1.75 -4.07 14.02
N LEU A 85 2.00 -2.79 14.31
CA LEU A 85 3.00 -2.01 13.61
C LEU A 85 4.42 -2.45 14.05
N LYS A 86 5.02 -3.41 13.34
CA LYS A 86 6.46 -3.69 13.45
C LYS A 86 7.23 -2.73 12.55
N MET A 87 7.52 -1.53 13.07
CA MET A 87 8.49 -0.63 12.46
C MET A 87 9.91 -1.07 12.82
N PRO A 88 10.78 -1.42 11.86
CA PRO A 88 12.20 -1.57 12.16
C PRO A 88 12.77 -0.21 12.58
N LEU A 89 13.34 -0.15 13.79
CA LEU A 89 14.05 1.03 14.26
C LEU A 89 15.34 1.16 13.45
N TYR A 90 15.43 2.22 12.64
CA TYR A 90 16.68 2.62 12.01
C TYR A 90 17.64 3.14 13.08
N THR A 91 18.62 2.32 13.47
CA THR A 91 19.78 2.78 14.23
C THR A 91 20.80 3.27 13.21
N GLY A 92 20.99 4.59 13.12
CA GLY A 92 21.80 5.22 12.07
C GLY A 92 23.24 4.72 11.93
N GLU A 93 23.89 5.15 10.84
CA GLU A 93 25.30 4.86 10.55
C GLU A 93 26.19 5.26 11.74
N GLN A 94 27.01 4.31 12.22
CA GLN A 94 28.08 4.62 13.18
C GLN A 94 29.08 5.55 12.49
N ILE A 95 29.23 6.76 13.04
CA ILE A 95 30.37 7.65 12.77
C ILE A 95 31.60 7.07 13.47
#